data_AF-A0AA36FUG5-F1
#
_entry.id   AF-A0AA36FUG5-F1
#
_cell.length_a   1.000
_cell.length_b   1.000
_cell.length_c   1.000
_cell.angle_alpha   90.00
_cell.angle_beta   90.00
_cell.angle_gamma   90.00
#
_symmetry.space_group_name_H-M   'P 1'
#
loop_
_entity.id
_entity.type
_entity.pdbx_description
1 polymer ?
#
loop_
_entity_poly.entity_id
_entity_poly.type
_entity_poly.pdbx_seq_one_letter_code
_entity_poly.pdbx_strand_id
1 'polypeptide(L)' 'MGLLRHPGMITSRKLMVAYRHASTTVMVANRGEIAIRVFRALTELNKTSVAIFSEQ' A
#
# COMPACT_ATOMS: atom_id res chain seq x y z
N MET A 1 -1.32 -35.21 18.58
CA MET A 1 0.15 -35.11 18.43
C MET A 1 0.55 -35.85 17.16
N GLY A 2 1.28 -35.23 16.23
CA GLY A 2 1.76 -35.90 15.00
C GLY A 2 1.76 -35.05 13.73
N LEU A 3 2.77 -34.17 13.60
CA LEU A 3 3.22 -33.42 12.41
C LEU A 3 2.30 -33.24 11.18
N LEU A 4 1.97 -31.97 10.90
CA LEU A 4 1.58 -31.49 9.57
C LEU A 4 2.73 -31.71 8.56
N ARG A 5 2.44 -32.32 7.41
CA ARG A 5 3.38 -32.43 6.29
C ARG A 5 3.20 -31.26 5.32
N HIS A 6 4.18 -30.36 5.27
CA HIS A 6 4.43 -29.52 4.09
C HIS A 6 5.71 -30.00 3.39
N PRO A 7 5.59 -30.51 2.15
CA PRO A 7 6.61 -30.34 1.12
C PRO A 7 6.15 -29.24 0.17
N GLY A 8 6.97 -28.21 -0.02
CA GLY A 8 6.68 -27.14 -0.96
C GLY A 8 7.01 -27.52 -2.42
N MET A 9 6.77 -26.55 -3.30
CA MET A 9 7.39 -26.38 -4.63
C MET A 9 6.81 -27.17 -5.82
N ILE A 10 5.64 -26.70 -6.28
CA ILE A 10 5.24 -26.59 -7.70
C ILE A 10 4.39 -25.28 -7.78
N THR A 11 4.58 -24.29 -8.67
CA THR A 11 5.69 -23.94 -9.58
C THR A 11 5.64 -22.43 -9.96
N SER A 12 6.58 -21.94 -10.77
CA SER A 12 6.65 -20.64 -11.49
C SER A 12 5.93 -19.39 -10.97
N ARG A 13 6.73 -18.42 -10.51
CA ARG A 13 6.47 -16.96 -10.52
C ARG A 13 5.03 -16.51 -10.18
N LYS A 14 4.58 -16.75 -8.95
CA LYS A 14 3.50 -15.94 -8.34
C LYS A 14 4.00 -15.33 -7.04
N LEU A 15 4.54 -14.11 -7.14
CA LEU A 15 4.76 -13.26 -5.96
C LEU A 15 3.38 -12.84 -5.46
N MET A 16 2.75 -13.69 -4.65
CA MET A 16 1.49 -13.39 -3.98
C MET A 16 1.79 -12.36 -2.89
N VAL A 17 1.89 -11.09 -3.30
CA VAL A 17 1.87 -9.95 -2.39
C VAL A 17 0.49 -9.95 -1.75
N ALA A 18 0.41 -10.50 -0.54
CA ALA A 18 -0.75 -10.34 0.31
C ALA A 18 -0.90 -8.84 0.58
N TYR A 19 -1.84 -8.19 -0.12
CA TYR A 19 -2.26 -6.82 0.17
C TYR A 19 -2.89 -6.81 1.57
N ARG A 20 -2.04 -6.65 2.58
CA ARG A 20 -2.43 -6.44 3.97
C ARG A 20 -3.27 -5.16 3.99
N HIS A 21 -4.58 -5.32 4.10
CA HIS A 21 -5.56 -4.24 4.06
C HIS A 21 -5.48 -3.42 5.36
N ALA A 22 -4.43 -2.59 5.49
CA ALA A 22 -4.04 -1.98 6.77
C ALA A 22 -3.40 -0.59 6.59
N SER A 23 -4.12 0.32 5.95
CA SER A 23 -3.86 1.76 6.06
C SER A 23 -5.15 2.55 5.91
N THR A 24 -5.65 3.10 7.03
CA THR A 24 -6.72 4.12 7.03
C THR A 24 -6.22 5.46 6.49
N THR A 25 -4.91 5.71 6.61
CA THR A 25 -4.23 6.95 6.22
C THR A 25 -3.13 6.67 5.19
N VAL A 26 -3.04 7.49 4.15
CA VAL A 26 -2.03 7.37 3.07
C VAL A 26 -1.09 8.57 3.08
N MET A 27 0.23 8.33 3.17
CA MET A 27 1.22 9.40 3.02
C MET A 27 1.59 9.59 1.54
N VAL A 28 1.52 10.82 1.04
CA VAL A 28 1.91 11.17 -0.33
C VAL A 28 3.30 11.78 -0.32
N ALA A 29 4.30 10.96 -0.64
CA ALA A 29 5.71 11.35 -0.69
C ALA A 29 6.08 12.10 -1.99
N ASN A 30 5.34 13.17 -2.32
CA ASN A 30 5.54 13.95 -3.53
C ASN A 30 5.05 15.40 -3.35
N ARG A 31 5.40 16.31 -4.28
CA ARG A 31 5.02 17.74 -4.26
C ARG A 31 4.36 18.20 -5.57
N GLY A 32 3.72 19.37 -5.51
CA GLY A 32 3.08 20.02 -6.66
C GLY A 32 1.84 19.29 -7.18
N GLU A 33 1.50 19.55 -8.44
CA GLU A 33 0.28 19.08 -9.12
C GLU A 33 0.02 17.56 -8.98
N ILE A 34 1.06 16.72 -9.05
CA ILE A 34 0.90 15.27 -8.91
C ILE A 34 0.43 14.90 -7.49
N ALA A 35 0.95 15.57 -6.46
CA ALA A 35 0.49 15.36 -5.09
C ALA A 35 -0.98 15.80 -4.93
N ILE A 36 -1.36 16.96 -5.49
CA ILE A 36 -2.74 17.47 -5.48
C ILE A 36 -3.72 16.46 -6.11
N ARG A 37 -3.39 15.88 -7.26
CA ARG A 37 -4.23 14.84 -7.89
C ARG A 37 -4.40 13.61 -7.00
N VAL A 38 -3.33 13.15 -6.34
CA VAL A 38 -3.39 12.00 -5.45
C VAL A 38 -4.23 12.31 -4.21
N PHE A 39 -4.10 13.50 -3.60
CA PHE A 39 -4.96 13.91 -2.48
C PHE A 39 -6.43 13.96 -2.88
N ARG A 40 -6.76 14.50 -4.06
CA ARG A 40 -8.15 14.51 -4.57
C ARG A 40 -8.73 13.10 -4.70
N ALA A 41 -8.02 12.17 -5.32
CA ALA A 41 -8.46 10.79 -5.45
C ALA A 41 -8.62 10.10 -4.08
N LEU A 42 -7.74 10.39 -3.12
CA LEU A 42 -7.85 9.87 -1.75
C LEU A 42 -9.08 10.42 -1.01
N THR A 43 -9.40 11.71 -1.18
CA THR A 43 -10.63 12.32 -0.66
C THR A 43 -11.89 11.71 -1.28
N GLU A 44 -11.92 11.55 -2.61
CA GLU A 44 -13.02 10.88 -3.33
C GLU A 44 -13.24 9.43 -2.85
N LEU A 45 -12.19 8.75 -2.40
CA LEU A 45 -12.21 7.41 -1.80
C LEU A 45 -12.43 7.38 -0.27
N ASN A 46 -12.75 8.54 0.34
CA ASN A 46 -12.91 8.72 1.79
C ASN A 46 -11.70 8.18 2.59
N LYS A 47 -10.47 8.48 2.13
CA LYS A 47 -9.22 8.14 2.80
C LYS A 47 -8.59 9.39 3.42
N THR A 48 -8.13 9.25 4.66
CA THR A 48 -7.26 10.26 5.27
C THR A 48 -5.91 10.27 4.55
N SER A 49 -5.32 11.44 4.36
CA SER A 49 -4.02 11.56 3.69
C SER A 49 -3.10 12.55 4.41
N VAL A 50 -1.79 12.31 4.29
CA VAL A 50 -0.74 13.14 4.90
C VAL A 50 0.23 13.59 3.81
N ALA A 51 0.55 14.88 3.78
CA ALA A 51 1.53 15.47 2.89
C ALA A 51 2.91 15.55 3.58
N ILE A 52 3.97 15.52 2.77
CA ILE A 52 5.30 16.00 3.17
C ILE A 52 5.62 17.28 2.40
N PHE A 53 6.26 18.23 3.06
CA PHE A 53 6.78 19.45 2.44
C PHE A 53 8.17 19.78 3.02
N SER A 54 8.88 20.68 2.35
CA SER A 54 10.14 21.25 2.83
C SER A 54 9.91 22.75 3.04
N GLU A 55 10.59 23.35 4.02
CA GLU A 55 10.46 24.78 4.39
C GLU A 55 11.15 25.74 3.40
N GLN A 56 11.55 25.24 2.22
CA GLN A 56 12.44 25.89 1.24
C GLN A 56 11.77 27.02 0.44
#